data_AF-A0AAW4I6U8-F1
#
_entry.id   AF-A0AAW4I6U8-F1
#
_cell.length_a   1.000
_cell.length_b   1.000
_cell.length_c   1.000
_cell.angle_alpha   90.00
_cell.angle_beta   90.00
_cell.angle_gamma   90.00
#
_symmetry.space_group_name_H-M   'P 1'
#
loop_
_entity.id
_entity.type
_entity.pdbx_description
1 polymer ?
#
loop_
_entity_poly.entity_id
_entity_poly.type
_entity_poly.pdbx_seq_one_letter_code
_entity_poly.pdbx_strand_id
1 'polypeptide(L)'
;MSKLTPRERTTSRFARLFFAAGCTLAVALQATVGLYFTRHYFVAHFLLGLFLPFLFYSMGGMRLTFWIGMALTATWHFGYEFWEDQLDRPVYTPDWDQIVSGTVGLVAAWVTYRAWNRHLDVRAQQSVTAPRSSS
;
A
#
# COMPACT_ATOMS: atom_id res chain seq x y z
N MET A 1 -17.34 15.06 -12.46
CA MET A 1 -16.66 13.83 -12.01
C MET A 1 -16.66 12.82 -13.17
N SER A 2 -15.47 12.49 -13.69
CA SER A 2 -15.34 11.42 -14.69
C SER A 2 -15.89 10.10 -14.12
N LYS A 3 -16.70 9.38 -14.88
CA LYS A 3 -17.23 8.08 -14.46
C LYS A 3 -16.10 7.06 -14.56
N LEU A 4 -15.68 6.49 -13.42
CA LEU A 4 -14.73 5.37 -13.39
C LEU A 4 -15.22 4.23 -14.27
N THR A 5 -14.30 3.64 -15.03
CA THR A 5 -14.56 2.41 -15.78
C THR A 5 -14.92 1.26 -14.83
N PRO A 6 -15.56 0.18 -15.31
CA PRO A 6 -15.85 -0.98 -14.48
C PRO A 6 -14.60 -1.58 -13.80
N ARG A 7 -13.48 -1.62 -14.52
CA ARG A 7 -12.18 -2.10 -13.98
C ARG A 7 -11.67 -1.21 -12.85
N GLU A 8 -11.64 0.11 -13.06
CA GLU A 8 -11.19 1.08 -12.06
C GLU A 8 -12.08 1.04 -10.82
N ARG A 9 -13.40 0.87 -10.99
CA ARG A 9 -14.33 0.73 -9.86
C ARG A 9 -14.06 -0.52 -9.03
N THR A 10 -13.86 -1.67 -9.68
CA THR A 10 -13.53 -2.93 -8.99
C THR A 10 -12.21 -2.82 -8.25
N THR A 11 -11.22 -2.19 -8.88
CA THR A 11 -9.90 -1.95 -8.30
C THR A 11 -9.95 -0.97 -7.13
N SER A 12 -10.68 0.13 -7.27
CA SER A 12 -10.90 1.13 -6.22
C SER A 12 -11.52 0.50 -4.97
N ARG A 13 -12.52 -0.38 -5.16
CA ARG A 13 -13.13 -1.15 -4.06
C ARG A 13 -12.14 -2.09 -3.38
N PHE A 14 -11.39 -2.88 -4.17
CA PHE A 14 -10.36 -3.76 -3.63
C PHE A 14 -9.33 -2.96 -2.81
N ALA A 15 -8.78 -1.89 -3.36
CA ALA A 15 -7.77 -1.06 -2.69
C ALA A 15 -8.31 -0.44 -1.39
N ARG A 16 -9.57 0.00 -1.37
CA ARG A 16 -10.22 0.53 -0.16
C ARG A 16 -10.35 -0.52 0.93
N LEU A 17 -10.81 -1.72 0.58
CA LEU A 17 -10.95 -2.83 1.52
C LEU A 17 -9.58 -3.28 2.05
N PHE A 18 -8.58 -3.37 1.17
CA PHE A 18 -7.22 -3.73 1.53
C PHE A 18 -6.60 -2.72 2.50
N PHE A 19 -6.74 -1.42 2.21
CA PHE A 19 -6.29 -0.35 3.11
C PHE A 19 -7.02 -0.39 4.46
N ALA A 20 -8.35 -0.53 4.45
CA ALA A 20 -9.15 -0.61 5.67
C ALA A 20 -8.74 -1.81 6.55
N ALA A 21 -8.49 -2.97 5.94
CA ALA A 21 -7.99 -4.14 6.65
C ALA A 21 -6.60 -3.88 7.26
N GLY A 22 -5.72 -3.17 6.54
CA GLY A 22 -4.43 -2.72 7.07
C GLY A 22 -4.58 -1.81 8.29
N CYS A 23 -5.50 -0.84 8.27
CA CYS A 23 -5.80 0.01 9.43
C CYS A 23 -6.29 -0.82 10.62
N THR A 24 -7.22 -1.75 10.40
CA THR A 24 -7.71 -2.64 11.47
C THR A 24 -6.58 -3.48 12.07
N LEU A 25 -5.70 -4.03 11.22
CA LEU A 25 -4.54 -4.80 11.67
C LEU A 25 -3.57 -3.93 12.50
N ALA A 26 -3.26 -2.72 12.03
CA ALA A 26 -2.38 -1.79 12.74
C ALA A 26 -2.93 -1.44 14.13
N VAL A 27 -4.23 -1.13 14.22
CA VAL A 27 -4.91 -0.86 15.51
C VAL A 27 -4.87 -2.08 16.42
N ALA A 28 -5.15 -3.27 15.89
CA ALA A 28 -5.11 -4.51 16.67
C ALA A 28 -3.71 -4.80 17.22
N LEU A 29 -2.66 -4.63 16.41
CA LEU A 29 -1.28 -4.82 16.84
C LEU A 29 -0.86 -3.76 17.86
N GLN A 30 -1.24 -2.50 17.65
CA GLN A 30 -0.99 -1.44 18.62
C GLN A 30 -1.66 -1.71 19.97
N ALA A 31 -2.87 -2.26 19.97
CA ALA A 31 -3.62 -2.56 21.19
C ALA A 31 -3.15 -3.83 21.93
N THR A 32 -2.43 -4.73 21.24
CA THR A 32 -2.04 -6.04 21.80
C THR A 32 -0.57 -6.12 22.17
N VAL A 33 0.32 -5.90 21.20
CA VAL A 33 1.78 -6.02 21.39
C VAL A 33 2.47 -4.65 21.52
N GLY A 34 1.74 -3.58 21.20
CA GLY A 34 2.28 -2.22 21.09
C GLY A 34 3.17 -2.10 19.86
N LEU A 35 2.92 -1.10 19.00
CA LEU A 35 3.81 -0.78 17.89
C LEU A 35 4.69 0.42 18.28
N TYR A 36 4.06 1.56 18.53
CA TYR A 36 4.73 2.79 18.95
C TYR A 36 5.42 2.64 20.31
N PHE A 37 6.62 3.22 20.42
CA PHE A 37 7.48 3.17 21.61
C PHE A 37 7.87 1.76 22.06
N THR A 38 7.84 0.79 21.14
CA THR A 38 8.27 -0.59 21.41
C THR A 38 9.32 -1.06 20.40
N ARG A 39 9.92 -2.22 20.65
CA ARG A 39 10.80 -2.91 19.70
C ARG A 39 10.08 -3.41 18.44
N HIS A 40 8.75 -3.32 18.37
CA HIS A 40 7.96 -3.71 17.21
C HIS A 40 7.65 -2.53 16.29
N TYR A 41 8.24 -1.36 16.52
CA TYR A 41 7.97 -0.17 15.71
C TYR A 41 8.35 -0.34 14.24
N PHE A 42 9.32 -1.21 13.92
CA PHE A 42 9.60 -1.62 12.54
C PHE A 42 8.36 -2.21 11.83
N VAL A 43 7.47 -2.91 12.54
CA VAL A 43 6.23 -3.47 11.97
C VAL A 43 5.30 -2.35 11.52
N ALA A 44 5.22 -1.23 12.26
CA ALA A 44 4.42 -0.08 11.84
C ALA A 44 4.91 0.47 10.49
N HIS A 45 6.22 0.58 10.29
CA HIS A 45 6.81 1.02 9.01
C HIS A 45 6.52 0.06 7.86
N PHE A 46 6.60 -1.26 8.11
CA PHE A 46 6.19 -2.25 7.12
C PHE A 46 4.72 -2.06 6.71
N LEU A 47 3.83 -1.94 7.69
CA LEU A 47 2.39 -1.76 7.43
C LEU A 47 2.10 -0.43 6.72
N LEU A 48 2.79 0.65 7.10
CA LEU A 48 2.69 1.94 6.43
C LEU A 48 3.08 1.82 4.96
N GLY A 49 4.26 1.27 4.68
CA GLY A 49 4.77 1.05 3.32
C GLY A 49 3.86 0.14 2.49
N LEU A 50 3.28 -0.89 3.10
CA LEU A 50 2.39 -1.84 2.42
C LEU A 50 1.02 -1.23 2.08
N PHE A 51 0.36 -0.61 3.07
CA PHE A 51 -1.06 -0.27 2.95
C PHE A 51 -1.30 1.15 2.46
N LEU A 52 -0.46 2.13 2.83
CA LEU A 52 -0.72 3.53 2.49
C LEU A 52 -0.81 3.81 0.98
N PRO A 53 -0.02 3.17 0.09
CA PRO A 53 -0.20 3.34 -1.35
C PRO A 53 -1.61 2.96 -1.84
N PHE A 54 -2.29 2.03 -1.16
CA PHE A 54 -3.64 1.60 -1.52
C PHE A 54 -4.73 2.60 -1.14
N LEU A 55 -4.48 3.51 -0.19
CA LEU A 55 -5.37 4.65 0.05
C LEU A 55 -5.50 5.49 -1.23
N PHE A 56 -4.39 5.89 -1.83
CA PHE A 56 -4.37 6.64 -3.08
C PHE A 56 -4.88 5.81 -4.25
N TYR A 57 -4.50 4.53 -4.32
CA TYR A 57 -5.02 3.65 -5.36
C TYR A 57 -6.54 3.53 -5.30
N SER A 58 -7.14 3.59 -4.10
CA SER A 58 -8.59 3.57 -3.92
C SER A 58 -9.31 4.80 -4.47
N MET A 59 -8.64 5.95 -4.61
CA MET A 59 -9.25 7.18 -5.10
C MET A 59 -9.57 7.12 -6.60
N GLY A 60 -8.69 6.50 -7.40
CA GLY A 60 -8.83 6.46 -8.86
C GLY A 60 -8.90 5.06 -9.48
N GLY A 61 -8.42 4.02 -8.79
CA GLY A 61 -8.38 2.65 -9.32
C GLY A 61 -7.48 2.47 -10.55
N MET A 62 -6.59 3.44 -10.82
CA MET A 62 -5.73 3.48 -12.00
C MET A 62 -4.25 3.46 -11.64
N ARG A 63 -3.40 3.11 -12.60
CA ARG A 63 -1.94 3.01 -12.40
C ARG A 63 -1.34 4.29 -11.83
N LEU A 64 -1.77 5.45 -12.32
CA LEU A 64 -1.25 6.75 -11.87
C LEU A 64 -1.46 6.96 -10.37
N THR A 65 -2.66 6.71 -9.85
CA THR A 65 -2.96 6.96 -8.43
C THR A 65 -2.22 6.00 -7.50
N PHE A 66 -1.93 4.76 -7.95
CA PHE A 66 -1.05 3.86 -7.21
C PHE A 66 0.38 4.39 -7.11
N TRP A 67 0.96 4.83 -8.24
CA TRP A 67 2.34 5.36 -8.24
C TRP A 67 2.47 6.67 -7.49
N ILE A 68 1.46 7.54 -7.53
CA ILE A 68 1.38 8.72 -6.65
C ILE A 68 1.41 8.28 -5.19
N GLY A 69 0.61 7.27 -4.82
CA GLY A 69 0.61 6.72 -3.46
C GLY A 69 1.95 6.13 -3.05
N MET A 70 2.61 5.38 -3.93
CA MET A 70 3.97 4.86 -3.70
C MET A 70 4.96 5.98 -3.45
N ALA A 71 4.97 7.01 -4.31
CA ALA A 71 5.89 8.13 -4.20
C ALA A 71 5.66 8.92 -2.91
N LEU A 72 4.41 9.26 -2.58
CA LEU A 72 4.08 10.01 -1.36
C LEU A 72 4.40 9.20 -0.10
N THR A 73 4.10 7.91 -0.10
CA THR A 73 4.43 7.03 1.04
C THR A 73 5.94 6.93 1.22
N ALA A 74 6.69 6.74 0.14
CA ALA A 74 8.16 6.68 0.19
C ALA A 74 8.76 8.00 0.66
N THR A 75 8.33 9.13 0.10
CA THR A 75 8.82 10.46 0.50
C THR A 75 8.53 10.73 1.96
N TRP A 76 7.31 10.42 2.43
CA TRP A 76 6.97 10.57 3.85
C TRP A 76 7.86 9.68 4.72
N HIS A 77 7.92 8.38 4.44
CA HIS A 77 8.68 7.40 5.23
C HIS A 77 10.17 7.74 5.29
N PHE A 78 10.82 7.90 4.15
CA PHE A 78 12.25 8.18 4.10
C PHE A 78 12.58 9.61 4.53
N GLY A 79 11.71 10.58 4.25
CA GLY A 79 11.88 11.95 4.74
C GLY A 79 11.82 12.00 6.26
N TYR A 80 10.92 11.22 6.87
CA TYR A 80 10.86 11.09 8.31
C TYR A 80 12.16 10.48 8.87
N GLU A 81 12.55 9.29 8.41
CA GLU A 81 13.71 8.55 8.93
C GLU A 81 15.07 9.23 8.70
N PHE A 82 15.29 9.81 7.52
CA PHE A 82 16.58 10.41 7.17
C PHE A 82 16.73 11.86 7.59
N TRP A 83 15.63 12.54 7.91
CA TRP A 83 15.64 13.98 8.18
C TRP A 83 14.88 14.34 9.45
N GLU A 84 13.56 14.20 9.48
CA GLU A 84 12.73 14.72 10.57
C GLU A 84 13.11 14.11 11.93
N ASP A 85 13.29 12.80 11.96
CA ASP A 85 13.65 12.04 13.17
C ASP A 85 15.08 12.30 13.64
N GLN A 86 15.90 12.95 12.81
CA GLN A 86 17.28 13.29 13.09
C GLN A 86 17.44 14.70 13.67
N LEU A 87 16.42 15.57 13.56
CA LEU A 87 16.47 16.95 14.02
C LEU A 87 16.63 17.08 15.54
N ASP A 88 16.10 16.12 16.29
CA ASP A 88 16.14 16.10 17.75
C ASP A 88 17.28 15.22 18.31
N ARG A 89 18.10 14.60 17.44
CA ARG A 89 19.18 13.69 17.86
C ARG A 89 20.50 14.46 18.03
N PRO A 90 21.31 14.13 19.06
CA PRO A 90 22.62 14.75 19.26
C PRO A 90 23.66 14.33 18.21
N VAL A 91 23.43 13.18 17.56
CA VAL A 91 24.27 12.64 16.48
C VAL A 91 23.34 12.03 15.43
N TYR A 92 23.68 12.21 14.15
CA TYR A 92 22.96 11.60 13.05
C TYR A 92 23.10 10.08 13.10
N THR A 93 22.00 9.38 13.39
CA THR A 93 21.95 7.93 13.53
C THR A 93 20.60 7.42 12.99
N PRO A 94 20.53 7.06 11.69
CA PRO A 94 19.31 6.54 11.08
C PRO A 94 18.90 5.18 11.64
N ASP A 95 17.59 4.97 11.79
CA ASP A 95 17.05 3.70 12.26
C ASP A 95 16.89 2.73 11.09
N TRP A 96 17.96 1.99 10.82
CA TRP A 96 18.05 1.10 9.65
C TRP A 96 16.99 0.01 9.62
N ASP A 97 16.54 -0.48 10.77
CA ASP A 97 15.45 -1.46 10.86
C ASP A 97 14.13 -0.86 10.36
N GLN A 98 13.84 0.39 10.69
CA GLN A 98 12.65 1.12 10.24
C GLN A 98 12.72 1.42 8.74
N ILE A 99 13.89 1.87 8.25
CA ILE A 99 14.16 2.13 6.83
C ILE A 99 13.98 0.86 5.99
N VAL A 100 14.62 -0.24 6.38
CA VAL A 100 14.54 -1.52 5.66
C VAL A 100 13.12 -2.06 5.71
N SER A 101 12.47 -1.99 6.87
CA SER A 101 11.10 -2.48 7.03
C SER A 101 10.10 -1.73 6.16
N GLY A 102 10.16 -0.39 6.12
CA GLY A 102 9.34 0.43 5.23
C GLY A 102 9.61 0.15 3.75
N THR A 103 10.87 -0.08 3.37
CA THR A 103 11.26 -0.48 2.01
C THR A 103 10.62 -1.82 1.63
N VAL A 104 10.68 -2.82 2.51
CA VAL A 104 10.06 -4.13 2.30
C VAL A 104 8.53 -3.98 2.19
N GLY A 105 7.91 -3.10 2.99
CA GLY A 105 6.50 -2.75 2.88
C GLY A 105 6.13 -2.20 1.49
N LEU A 106 6.91 -1.23 0.97
CA LEU A 106 6.72 -0.66 -0.36
C LEU A 106 6.86 -1.71 -1.48
N VAL A 107 7.85 -2.60 -1.37
CA VAL A 107 8.01 -3.73 -2.32
C VAL A 107 6.80 -4.65 -2.26
N ALA A 108 6.32 -5.00 -1.06
CA ALA A 108 5.13 -5.81 -0.89
C ALA A 108 3.86 -5.13 -1.46
N ALA A 109 3.74 -3.81 -1.35
CA ALA A 109 2.68 -3.04 -1.99
C ALA A 109 2.73 -3.17 -3.52
N TRP A 110 3.92 -3.04 -4.11
CA TRP A 110 4.12 -3.21 -5.55
C TRP A 110 3.78 -4.63 -6.02
N VAL A 111 4.21 -5.66 -5.29
CA VAL A 111 3.87 -7.07 -5.60
C VAL A 111 2.35 -7.27 -5.57
N THR A 112 1.68 -6.76 -4.52
CA THR A 112 0.23 -6.85 -4.36
C THR A 112 -0.51 -6.16 -5.51
N TYR A 113 -0.09 -4.94 -5.86
CA TYR A 113 -0.61 -4.20 -7.02
C TYR A 113 -0.43 -4.99 -8.32
N ARG A 114 0.75 -5.59 -8.54
CA ARG A 114 1.06 -6.34 -9.76
C ARG A 114 0.22 -7.60 -9.86
N ALA A 115 0.11 -8.36 -8.78
CA ALA A 115 -0.69 -9.58 -8.71
C ALA A 115 -2.17 -9.30 -8.98
N TRP A 116 -2.73 -8.25 -8.36
CA TRP A 116 -4.11 -7.84 -8.57
C TRP A 116 -4.41 -7.49 -10.04
N ASN A 117 -3.55 -6.68 -10.66
CA ASN A 117 -3.74 -6.29 -12.05
C ASN A 117 -3.60 -7.46 -13.03
N ARG A 118 -2.63 -8.34 -12.78
CA ARG A 118 -2.46 -9.57 -13.58
C ARG A 118 -3.72 -10.45 -13.51
N HIS A 119 -4.30 -10.60 -12.32
CA HIS A 119 -5.54 -11.35 -12.15
C HIS A 119 -6.72 -10.75 -12.95
N LEU A 120 -6.84 -9.42 -12.98
CA LEU A 120 -7.86 -8.74 -13.79
C LEU A 120 -7.63 -8.93 -15.29
N ASP A 121 -6.39 -8.88 -15.75
CA ASP A 121 -6.03 -9.07 -17.16
C ASP A 121 -6.40 -10.48 -17.64
N VAL A 122 -6.08 -11.51 -16.85
CA VAL A 122 -6.44 -12.91 -17.15
C VAL A 122 -7.95 -13.10 -17.23
N ARG A 123 -8.72 -12.52 -16.30
CA ARG A 123 -10.19 -12.60 -16.33
C ARG A 123 -10.79 -11.94 -17.56
N ALA A 124 -10.23 -10.80 -17.99
CA ALA A 124 -10.71 -10.12 -19.19
C ALA A 124 -10.47 -10.98 -20.45
N GLN A 125 -9.31 -11.64 -20.56
CA GLN A 125 -9.02 -12.55 -21.68
C GLN A 125 -9.97 -13.75 -21.74
N GLN A 126 -10.29 -14.34 -20.58
CA GLN A 126 -11.26 -15.44 -20.49
C GLN A 126 -12.67 -15.03 -20.92
N SER A 127 -13.12 -13.81 -20.58
CA SER A 127 -14.44 -13.32 -21.00
C SER A 127 -14.56 -13.08 -22.51
N VAL A 128 -13.45 -12.82 -23.19
CA VAL A 128 -13.44 -12.61 -24.65
C VAL A 128 -13.42 -13.93 -25.41
N THR A 129 -12.81 -14.97 -24.85
CA THR A 129 -12.62 -16.29 -25.48
C THR A 129 -13.74 -17.29 -25.18
N ALA A 130 -14.64 -16.99 -24.24
CA ALA A 130 -15.79 -17.83 -23.93
C ALA A 130 -16.76 -17.88 -25.13
N PRO A 131 -17.13 -19.07 -25.65
CA PRO A 131 -18.12 -19.18 -26.70
C PRO A 131 -19.45 -18.60 -26.20
N ARG A 132 -20.04 -17.68 -26.97
CA ARG A 132 -21.41 -17.23 -26.72
C ARG A 132 -22.32 -18.43 -26.90
N SER A 133 -22.82 -18.99 -25.80
CA SER A 133 -23.89 -19.98 -25.88
C SER A 133 -25.07 -19.31 -26.58
N SER A 134 -25.31 -19.68 -27.83
CA SER A 134 -26.53 -19.35 -28.56
C SER A 134 -27.70 -20.05 -27.88
N SER A 135 -28.45 -19.31 -27.07
CA SER A 135 -29.80 -19.66 -26.63
C SER A 135 -30.81 -19.07 -27.59
#